data_AF-A0A2E9QQJ5-F1
#
_entry.id   AF-A0A2E9QQJ5-F1
#
_cell.length_a   1.000
_cell.length_b   1.000
_cell.length_c   1.000
_cell.angle_alpha   90.00
_cell.angle_beta   90.00
_cell.angle_gamma   90.00
#
_symmetry.space_group_name_H-M   'P 1'
#
loop_
_entity.id
_entity.type
_entity.pdbx_description
1 polymer ?
#
loop_
_entity_poly.entity_id
_entity_poly.type
_entity_poly.pdbx_seq_one_letter_code
_entity_poly.pdbx_strand_id
1 'polypeptide(L)'
;MKLIFLDIDGVLNHGLIVEDPERPFDKENLDPFNEFIQHTQAKIVISSSWRFLIGASDGYETKEEFFQFLYDEGLRAEIIDVTPDMPTVCRGVEIQTWLTQAREEKGLHIEDYLIFEDDVDDEMPREHLIETDFDIGLTKELAQQAIQRFS
;
A
#
# COMPACT_ATOMS: atom_id res chain seq x y z
N MET A 1 -12.03 -6.73 10.09
CA MET A 1 -11.47 -5.47 9.55
C MET A 1 -11.09 -5.68 8.10
N LYS A 2 -11.13 -4.63 7.28
CA LYS A 2 -10.66 -4.64 5.88
C LYS A 2 -9.25 -4.10 5.79
N LEU A 3 -8.44 -4.69 4.93
CA LEU A 3 -7.03 -4.31 4.77
C LEU A 3 -6.68 -3.94 3.33
N ILE A 4 -5.67 -3.10 3.19
CA ILE A 4 -5.03 -2.80 1.91
C ILE A 4 -3.54 -3.11 2.06
N PHE A 5 -3.02 -3.92 1.15
CA PHE A 5 -1.59 -4.00 0.90
C PHE A 5 -1.26 -2.97 -0.18
N LEU A 6 -0.48 -1.97 0.21
CA LEU A 6 -0.25 -0.79 -0.61
C LEU A 6 1.20 -0.75 -1.07
N ASP A 7 1.43 -0.88 -2.38
CA ASP A 7 2.63 -0.31 -2.99
C ASP A 7 2.49 1.22 -3.14
N ILE A 8 3.61 1.91 -3.34
CA ILE A 8 3.65 3.38 -3.45
C ILE A 8 4.00 3.80 -4.87
N ASP A 9 5.05 3.23 -5.45
CA ASP A 9 5.54 3.67 -6.74
C ASP A 9 4.63 3.11 -7.84
N GLY A 10 4.15 3.92 -8.77
CA GLY A 10 3.14 3.46 -9.73
C GLY A 10 1.75 3.20 -9.11
N VAL A 11 1.53 3.61 -7.85
CA VAL A 11 0.22 3.59 -7.18
C VAL A 11 -0.18 4.98 -6.69
N LEU A 12 0.55 5.55 -5.71
CA LEU A 12 0.31 6.89 -5.17
C LEU A 12 1.11 7.98 -5.90
N ASN A 13 2.07 7.56 -6.71
CA ASN A 13 2.78 8.37 -7.67
C ASN A 13 2.86 7.62 -9.01
N HIS A 14 3.39 8.27 -10.04
CA HIS A 14 3.62 7.65 -11.33
C HIS A 14 4.99 7.98 -11.93
N GLY A 15 5.56 7.00 -12.63
CA GLY A 15 6.82 7.13 -13.35
C GLY A 15 8.06 7.29 -12.46
N LEU A 16 9.23 7.38 -13.09
CA LEU A 16 10.51 7.60 -12.41
C LEU A 16 10.77 9.07 -12.03
N ILE A 17 9.86 9.97 -12.38
CA ILE A 17 10.03 11.41 -12.20
C ILE A 17 9.03 11.86 -11.16
N VAL A 18 9.45 11.86 -9.90
CA VAL A 18 8.85 12.78 -8.93
C VAL A 18 9.21 14.18 -9.43
N GLU A 19 8.27 14.86 -10.10
CA GLU A 19 8.50 16.22 -10.64
C GLU A 19 8.98 17.18 -9.54
N ASP A 20 8.66 16.85 -8.28
CA ASP A 20 9.07 17.55 -7.08
C ASP A 20 9.50 16.52 -6.00
N PRO A 21 10.81 16.29 -5.76
CA PRO A 21 11.26 15.35 -4.74
C PRO A 21 10.85 15.74 -3.30
N GLU A 22 10.32 16.95 -3.08
CA GLU A 22 9.69 17.35 -1.82
C GLU A 22 8.21 16.92 -1.72
N ARG A 23 7.65 16.31 -2.77
CA ARG A 23 6.27 15.83 -2.85
C ARG A 23 6.22 14.44 -3.51
N PRO A 24 6.33 13.38 -2.70
CA PRO A 24 6.47 12.02 -3.22
C PRO A 24 5.21 11.47 -3.88
N PHE A 25 4.06 12.12 -3.69
CA PHE A 25 2.77 11.65 -4.19
C PHE A 25 2.17 12.62 -5.19
N ASP A 26 1.53 12.05 -6.21
CA ASP A 26 0.75 12.79 -7.17
C ASP A 26 -0.68 12.94 -6.65
N LYS A 27 -1.16 14.18 -6.59
CA LYS A 27 -2.53 14.46 -6.13
C LYS A 27 -3.59 13.73 -6.94
N GLU A 28 -3.33 13.53 -8.23
CA GLU A 28 -4.24 12.83 -9.13
C GLU A 28 -4.42 11.34 -8.75
N ASN A 29 -3.44 10.75 -8.07
CA ASN A 29 -3.49 9.38 -7.55
C ASN A 29 -3.88 9.32 -6.06
N LEU A 30 -3.33 10.23 -5.26
CA LEU A 30 -3.53 10.29 -3.82
C LEU A 30 -4.96 10.70 -3.42
N ASP A 31 -5.57 11.66 -4.12
CA ASP A 31 -6.91 12.15 -3.77
C ASP A 31 -7.97 11.04 -3.95
N PRO A 32 -8.02 10.30 -5.08
CA PRO A 32 -8.89 9.13 -5.21
C PRO A 32 -8.62 8.03 -4.18
N PHE A 33 -7.35 7.78 -3.84
CA PHE A 33 -7.00 6.80 -2.83
C PHE A 33 -7.57 7.20 -1.45
N ASN A 34 -7.39 8.46 -1.05
CA ASN A 34 -7.92 9.00 0.19
C ASN A 34 -9.46 8.95 0.23
N GLU A 35 -10.14 9.25 -0.88
CA GLU A 35 -11.60 9.10 -1.00
C GLU A 35 -12.00 7.63 -0.76
N PHE A 36 -11.31 6.68 -1.42
CA PHE A 36 -11.52 5.25 -1.23
C PHE A 36 -11.31 4.80 0.24
N ILE A 37 -10.25 5.25 0.90
CA ILE A 37 -10.00 4.97 2.33
C ILE A 37 -11.15 5.51 3.18
N GLN A 38 -11.58 6.75 2.92
CA GLN A 38 -12.70 7.36 3.64
C GLN A 38 -13.99 6.54 3.49
N HIS A 39 -14.26 5.99 2.31
CA HIS A 39 -15.46 5.17 2.07
C HIS A 39 -15.40 3.80 2.75
N THR A 40 -14.23 3.17 2.77
CA THR A 40 -14.09 1.75 3.12
C THR A 40 -13.61 1.53 4.54
N GLN A 41 -12.99 2.56 5.14
CA GLN A 41 -12.37 2.52 6.47
C GLN A 41 -11.33 1.39 6.58
N ALA A 42 -10.77 0.97 5.44
CA ALA A 42 -9.75 -0.07 5.39
C ALA A 42 -8.43 0.45 5.98
N LYS A 43 -7.70 -0.44 6.67
CA LYS A 43 -6.38 -0.14 7.24
C LYS A 43 -5.28 -0.57 6.28
N ILE A 44 -4.13 0.06 6.36
CA ILE A 44 -3.03 -0.14 5.42
C ILE A 44 -1.91 -0.97 6.04
N VAL A 45 -1.42 -1.92 5.26
CA VAL A 45 -0.10 -2.53 5.42
C VAL A 45 0.73 -2.08 4.23
N ILE A 46 1.86 -1.41 4.47
CA ILE A 46 2.74 -1.00 3.37
C ILE A 46 3.43 -2.24 2.80
N SER A 47 3.22 -2.48 1.52
CA SER A 47 3.80 -3.57 0.73
C SER A 47 4.72 -3.01 -0.36
N SER A 48 5.51 -1.99 -0.01
CA SER A 48 6.40 -1.29 -0.94
C SER A 48 7.87 -1.45 -0.57
N SER A 49 8.75 -1.22 -1.55
CA SER A 49 10.19 -1.09 -1.32
C SER A 49 10.53 0.09 -0.39
N TRP A 50 9.64 1.08 -0.26
CA TRP A 50 9.80 2.22 0.64
C TRP A 50 9.93 1.80 2.11
N ARG A 51 9.45 0.61 2.48
CA ARG A 51 9.67 0.05 3.82
C ARG A 51 11.15 -0.09 4.19
N PHE A 52 12.06 -0.18 3.21
CA PHE A 52 13.49 -0.25 3.43
C PHE A 52 14.13 1.06 3.89
N LEU A 53 13.40 2.18 3.79
CA LEU A 53 13.82 3.44 4.41
C LEU A 53 13.75 3.35 5.95
N ILE A 54 13.02 2.38 6.51
CA ILE A 54 12.93 2.18 7.96
C ILE A 54 14.20 1.48 8.45
N GLY A 55 14.97 2.14 9.31
CA GLY A 55 16.24 1.71 9.84
C GLY A 55 17.43 1.93 8.90
N ALA A 56 17.22 2.54 7.73
CA ALA A 56 18.31 2.94 6.83
C ALA A 56 19.12 4.10 7.41
N SER A 57 20.40 4.20 7.05
CA SER A 57 21.31 5.25 7.56
C SER A 57 20.87 6.68 7.21
N ASP A 58 20.11 6.82 6.12
CA ASP A 58 19.57 8.06 5.56
C ASP A 58 18.03 8.05 5.51
N GLY A 59 17.38 7.12 6.22
CA GLY A 59 15.94 6.98 6.28
C GLY A 59 15.34 7.33 7.65
N TYR A 60 14.31 6.58 8.05
CA TYR A 60 13.54 6.76 9.29
C TYR A 60 14.05 5.83 10.38
N GLU A 61 14.14 6.27 11.63
CA GLU A 61 14.60 5.42 12.74
C GLU A 61 13.56 4.36 13.10
N THR A 62 12.28 4.70 12.96
CA THR A 62 11.15 3.85 13.38
C THR A 62 10.04 3.76 12.34
N LYS A 63 9.14 2.77 12.49
CA LYS A 63 7.94 2.67 11.64
C LYS A 63 7.02 3.87 11.85
N GLU A 64 6.92 4.35 13.09
CA GLU A 64 6.08 5.47 13.47
C GLU A 64 6.51 6.77 12.77
N GLU A 65 7.81 7.02 12.67
CA GLU A 65 8.36 8.16 11.90
C GLU A 65 8.04 8.05 10.42
N PHE A 66 8.22 6.86 9.83
CA PHE A 66 7.87 6.63 8.44
C PHE A 66 6.36 6.83 8.19
N PHE A 67 5.51 6.31 9.06
CA PHE A 67 4.06 6.48 8.93
C PHE A 67 3.64 7.94 9.11
N GLN A 68 4.29 8.67 10.02
CA GLN A 68 4.05 10.10 10.20
C GLN A 68 4.47 10.89 8.96
N PHE A 69 5.58 10.54 8.33
CA PHE A 69 6.00 11.14 7.06
C PHE A 69 4.95 10.92 5.97
N LEU A 70 4.47 9.69 5.75
CA LEU A 70 3.43 9.42 4.74
C LEU A 70 2.15 10.23 5.03
N TYR A 71 1.80 10.39 6.31
CA TYR A 71 0.71 11.26 6.73
C TYR A 71 0.97 12.73 6.41
N ASP A 72 2.14 13.25 6.73
CA ASP A 72 2.50 14.65 6.47
C ASP A 72 2.45 14.97 4.96
N GLU A 73 2.82 13.99 4.12
CA GLU A 73 2.76 14.07 2.65
C GLU A 73 1.36 13.93 2.05
N GLY A 74 0.33 13.68 2.88
CA GLY A 74 -1.06 13.75 2.45
C GLY A 74 -1.82 12.43 2.48
N LEU A 75 -1.19 11.31 2.84
CA LEU A 75 -1.91 10.04 3.02
C LEU A 75 -2.84 10.14 4.24
N ARG A 76 -4.14 9.91 4.05
CA ARG A 76 -5.17 10.02 5.09
C ARG A 76 -5.72 8.64 5.44
N ALA A 77 -4.87 7.80 6.00
CA ALA A 77 -5.20 6.43 6.35
C ALA A 77 -4.54 5.94 7.64
N GLU A 78 -5.13 4.93 8.28
CA GLU A 78 -4.50 4.23 9.40
C GLU A 78 -3.56 3.16 8.85
N ILE A 79 -2.24 3.38 8.98
CA ILE A 79 -1.21 2.39 8.65
C ILE A 79 -0.93 1.58 9.91
N ILE A 80 -1.05 0.25 9.82
CA ILE A 80 -0.91 -0.65 10.97
C ILE A 80 0.37 -1.47 10.94
N ASP A 81 0.99 -1.64 9.78
CA ASP A 81 2.22 -2.42 9.64
C ASP A 81 2.88 -2.23 8.27
N VAL A 82 3.99 -2.93 8.06
CA VAL A 82 4.60 -3.18 6.76
C VAL A 82 4.75 -4.69 6.55
N THR A 83 4.81 -5.15 5.31
CA THR A 83 5.09 -6.56 5.00
C THR A 83 6.51 -6.97 5.47
N PRO A 84 6.75 -8.25 5.79
CA PRO A 84 8.09 -8.73 6.11
C PRO A 84 9.03 -8.57 4.91
N ASP A 85 10.31 -8.32 5.17
CA ASP A 85 11.36 -8.36 4.15
C ASP A 85 11.81 -9.80 3.91
N MET A 86 11.49 -10.34 2.73
CA MET A 86 11.86 -11.69 2.34
C MET A 86 12.53 -11.66 0.95
N PRO A 87 13.84 -11.31 0.87
CA PRO A 87 14.51 -10.93 -0.38
C PRO A 87 14.65 -12.04 -1.43
N THR A 88 14.25 -13.27 -1.10
CA THR A 88 14.33 -14.44 -2.00
C THR A 88 12.96 -14.93 -2.46
N VAL A 89 11.88 -14.21 -2.16
CA VAL A 89 10.52 -14.56 -2.58
C VAL A 89 9.81 -13.37 -3.22
N CYS A 90 8.69 -13.65 -3.87
CA CYS A 90 7.85 -12.64 -4.49
C CYS A 90 7.00 -11.90 -3.43
N ARG A 91 6.51 -10.71 -3.77
CA ARG A 91 5.75 -9.85 -2.87
C ARG A 91 4.40 -10.46 -2.47
N GLY A 92 3.78 -11.23 -3.38
CA GLY A 92 2.62 -12.06 -3.04
C GLY A 92 2.88 -12.99 -1.85
N VAL A 93 4.10 -13.55 -1.72
CA VAL A 93 4.48 -14.41 -0.58
C VAL A 93 4.67 -13.61 0.71
N GLU A 94 5.23 -12.40 0.62
CA GLU A 94 5.36 -11.49 1.77
C GLU A 94 3.98 -11.11 2.33
N ILE A 95 3.02 -10.82 1.45
CA ILE A 95 1.61 -10.53 1.79
C ILE A 95 0.96 -11.73 2.47
N GLN A 96 1.08 -12.94 1.91
CA GLN A 96 0.54 -14.16 2.49
C GLN A 96 1.16 -14.46 3.86
N THR A 97 2.47 -14.21 4.02
CA THR A 97 3.18 -14.38 5.29
C THR A 97 2.63 -13.42 6.34
N TRP A 98 2.46 -12.13 5.99
CA TRP A 98 1.89 -11.14 6.90
C TRP A 98 0.45 -11.51 7.30
N LEU A 99 -0.38 -11.94 6.35
CA LEU A 99 -1.76 -12.37 6.62
C LEU A 99 -1.83 -13.54 7.59
N THR A 100 -0.91 -14.50 7.44
CA THR A 100 -0.83 -15.68 8.32
C THR A 100 -0.45 -15.26 9.73
N GLN A 101 0.62 -14.46 9.89
CA GLN A 101 1.05 -13.94 11.18
C GLN A 101 -0.03 -13.09 11.86
N ALA A 102 -0.69 -12.23 11.10
CA ALA A 102 -1.78 -11.39 11.59
C ALA A 102 -2.94 -12.23 12.15
N ARG A 103 -3.33 -13.30 11.46
CA ARG A 103 -4.45 -14.18 11.88
C ARG A 103 -4.06 -15.10 13.02
N GLU A 104 -2.93 -15.81 12.89
CA GLU A 104 -2.55 -16.90 13.77
C GLU A 104 -1.83 -16.42 15.03
N GLU A 105 -0.92 -15.45 14.89
CA GLU A 105 -0.09 -14.98 16.01
C GLU A 105 -0.73 -13.79 16.72
N LYS A 106 -1.29 -12.84 15.96
CA LYS A 106 -1.91 -11.61 16.49
C LYS A 106 -3.42 -11.74 16.72
N GLY A 107 -4.06 -12.82 16.24
CA GLY A 107 -5.50 -13.05 16.41
C GLY A 107 -6.40 -12.04 15.70
N LEU A 108 -5.90 -11.38 14.63
CA LEU A 108 -6.64 -10.36 13.90
C LEU A 108 -7.72 -11.00 13.01
N HIS A 109 -8.95 -10.51 13.14
CA HIS A 109 -10.03 -10.87 12.23
C HIS A 109 -10.00 -9.98 10.98
N ILE A 110 -9.51 -10.55 9.88
CA ILE A 110 -9.44 -9.91 8.56
C ILE A 110 -10.62 -10.42 7.73
N GLU A 111 -11.57 -9.52 7.45
CA GLU A 111 -12.80 -9.82 6.72
C GLU A 111 -12.53 -9.90 5.22
N ASP A 112 -11.74 -8.96 4.71
CA ASP A 112 -11.36 -8.88 3.30
C ASP A 112 -10.10 -8.03 3.15
N TYR A 113 -9.44 -8.11 2.00
CA TYR A 113 -8.31 -7.28 1.66
C TYR A 113 -8.20 -7.00 0.16
N LEU A 114 -7.53 -5.91 -0.19
CA LEU A 114 -7.12 -5.59 -1.56
C LEU A 114 -5.62 -5.35 -1.62
N ILE A 115 -5.04 -5.55 -2.80
CA ILE A 115 -3.63 -5.30 -3.12
C ILE A 115 -3.61 -4.21 -4.20
N PHE A 116 -2.87 -3.13 -3.99
CA PHE A 116 -2.64 -2.08 -4.98
C PHE A 116 -1.18 -2.14 -5.39
N GLU A 117 -0.93 -2.43 -6.66
CA GLU A 117 0.41 -2.74 -7.18
C GLU A 117 0.42 -2.55 -8.70
N ASP A 118 1.51 -2.00 -9.23
CA ASP A 118 1.79 -1.94 -10.67
C ASP A 118 2.69 -3.10 -11.12
N ASP A 119 3.67 -3.52 -10.31
CA ASP A 119 4.59 -4.63 -10.57
C ASP A 119 4.06 -5.96 -10.01
N VAL A 120 3.12 -6.56 -10.75
CA VAL A 120 2.37 -7.74 -10.30
C VAL A 120 3.14 -9.04 -10.49
N ASP A 121 3.31 -9.80 -9.41
CA ASP A 121 3.85 -11.15 -9.45
C ASP A 121 2.77 -12.26 -9.43
N ASP A 122 3.16 -13.48 -9.82
CA ASP A 122 2.25 -14.63 -9.95
C ASP A 122 1.68 -15.14 -8.61
N GLU A 123 2.27 -14.76 -7.48
CA GLU A 123 1.83 -15.18 -6.14
C GLU A 123 0.76 -14.24 -5.55
N MET A 124 0.45 -13.15 -6.26
CA MET A 124 -0.64 -12.23 -5.91
C MET A 124 -2.01 -12.75 -6.37
N PRO A 125 -2.98 -12.94 -5.45
CA PRO A 125 -4.32 -13.37 -5.83
C PRO A 125 -5.04 -12.30 -6.68
N ARG A 126 -5.35 -12.63 -7.94
CA ARG A 126 -5.94 -11.70 -8.92
C ARG A 126 -7.31 -11.16 -8.48
N GLU A 127 -8.06 -11.92 -7.70
CA GLU A 127 -9.34 -11.51 -7.13
C GLU A 127 -9.21 -10.35 -6.12
N HIS A 128 -8.07 -10.26 -5.43
CA HIS A 128 -7.77 -9.21 -4.45
C HIS A 128 -6.98 -8.05 -5.07
N LEU A 129 -6.48 -8.20 -6.30
CA LEU A 129 -5.62 -7.23 -6.96
C LEU A 129 -6.40 -6.09 -7.62
N ILE A 130 -5.95 -4.87 -7.35
CA ILE A 130 -6.22 -3.63 -8.09
C ILE A 130 -4.89 -3.26 -8.77
N GLU A 131 -4.72 -3.77 -9.99
CA GLU A 131 -3.52 -3.54 -10.80
C GLU A 131 -3.53 -2.11 -11.35
N THR A 132 -2.49 -1.34 -11.04
CA THR A 132 -2.26 0.00 -11.56
C THR A 132 -1.26 -0.05 -12.72
N ASP A 133 -1.09 1.07 -13.40
CA ASP A 133 -0.07 1.22 -14.46
C ASP A 133 1.03 2.14 -13.92
N PHE A 134 2.29 1.71 -14.03
CA PHE A 134 3.44 2.45 -13.51
C PHE A 134 3.50 3.91 -13.99
N ASP A 135 3.12 4.17 -15.24
CA ASP A 135 3.20 5.51 -15.85
C ASP A 135 1.96 6.37 -15.54
N ILE A 136 0.93 5.82 -14.89
CA ILE A 136 -0.35 6.51 -14.63
C ILE A 136 -0.66 6.58 -13.13
N GLY A 137 -0.28 5.57 -12.35
CA GLY A 137 -0.68 5.42 -10.96
C GLY A 137 -2.14 4.99 -10.79
N LEU A 138 -2.66 5.14 -9.57
CA LEU A 138 -4.06 4.89 -9.27
C LEU A 138 -4.98 5.92 -9.92
N THR A 139 -5.95 5.46 -10.71
CA THR A 139 -7.00 6.32 -11.27
C THR A 139 -8.23 6.35 -10.38
N LYS A 140 -9.07 7.38 -10.58
CA LYS A 140 -10.38 7.47 -9.93
C LYS A 140 -11.27 6.27 -10.24
N GLU A 141 -11.22 5.77 -11.47
CA GLU A 141 -11.99 4.61 -11.91
C GLU A 141 -11.56 3.34 -11.18
N LEU A 142 -10.25 3.15 -10.97
CA LEU A 142 -9.72 2.02 -10.18
C LEU A 142 -10.10 2.15 -8.69
N ALA A 143 -10.01 3.35 -8.12
CA ALA A 143 -10.45 3.60 -6.74
C ALA A 143 -11.95 3.29 -6.56
N GLN A 144 -12.80 3.67 -7.52
CA GLN A 144 -14.23 3.34 -7.50
C GLN A 144 -14.50 1.83 -7.63
N GLN A 145 -13.73 1.13 -8.46
CA GLN A 145 -13.81 -0.33 -8.54
C GLN A 145 -13.44 -0.98 -7.19
N ALA A 146 -12.40 -0.48 -6.52
CA ALA A 146 -11.99 -0.97 -5.21
C ALA A 146 -13.09 -0.78 -4.14
N ILE A 147 -13.79 0.36 -4.13
CA ILE A 147 -14.95 0.59 -3.24
C ILE A 147 -16.01 -0.50 -3.44
N GLN A 148 -16.33 -0.83 -4.70
CA GLN A 148 -17.36 -1.83 -5.02
C GLN A 148 -16.96 -3.24 -4.57
N ARG A 149 -15.66 -3.58 -4.59
CA ARG A 149 -15.18 -4.89 -4.12
C ARG A 149 -15.31 -5.06 -2.61
N PHE A 150 -15.15 -3.97 -1.85
CA PHE A 150 -15.37 -3.98 -0.41
C PHE A 150 -16.84 -3.80 0.02
N SER A 151 -17.78 -3.65 -0.91
CA SER A 151 -19.20 -3.35 -0.57
C SER A 151 -19.98 -4.57 -0.10
#